data_AF-Q1QGU3-F1
#
_entry.id   AF-Q1QGU3-F1
#
_cell.length_a   1.000
_cell.length_b   1.000
_cell.length_c   1.000
_cell.angle_alpha   90.00
_cell.angle_beta   90.00
_cell.angle_gamma   90.00
#
_symmetry.space_group_name_H-M   'P 1'
#
loop_
_entity.id
_entity.type
_entity.pdbx_description
1 polymer ?
#
loop_
_entity_poly.entity_id
_entity_poly.type
_entity_poly.pdbx_seq_one_letter_code
_entity_poly.pdbx_strand_id
1 'polypeptide(L)'
;MRSLVLAGMLGLMASIAVDAWAACSSPAANAGDQSFDSTQSVMVYCDGSNWISMAGGVSVTIGGTTNVPGGSGGQVQYNNGSGGFAGDSGLTYSSGLLTVTNVSATNMSAGGNVTAGAFYGDGSHLTGVGAGDRIVSGSVSAIAQQSTGMVSVSGTLALNNTGSETCDAAHAYSLRINPTTKMVQMCRP
;
A
#
# COMPACT_ATOMS: atom_id res chain seq x y z
N MET A 1 1.12 64.99 -77.70
CA MET A 1 0.78 65.62 -76.41
C MET A 1 -0.69 65.30 -76.12
N ARG A 2 -0.96 64.61 -74.98
CA ARG A 2 -2.10 64.77 -74.05
C ARG A 2 -3.51 64.80 -74.66
N SER A 3 -4.57 64.19 -74.15
CA SER A 3 -4.93 63.32 -73.02
C SER A 3 -6.44 63.21 -73.21
N LEU A 4 -7.05 62.02 -73.10
CA LEU A 4 -8.28 61.92 -72.31
C LEU A 4 -8.49 60.48 -71.86
N VAL A 5 -8.66 60.38 -70.55
CA VAL A 5 -8.63 59.21 -69.68
C VAL A 5 -9.88 58.37 -69.90
N LEU A 6 -9.68 57.08 -70.18
CA LEU A 6 -10.70 56.03 -70.15
C LEU A 6 -10.40 55.12 -68.95
N ALA A 7 -11.43 54.82 -68.16
CA ALA A 7 -11.48 53.76 -67.14
C ALA A 7 -10.59 53.94 -65.89
N GLY A 8 -11.13 54.59 -64.87
CA GLY A 8 -10.55 54.64 -63.52
C GLY A 8 -11.61 54.56 -62.44
N MET A 9 -12.45 53.52 -62.45
CA MET A 9 -13.44 53.32 -61.38
C MET A 9 -13.97 51.88 -61.29
N LEU A 10 -13.10 50.87 -61.18
CA LEU A 10 -13.51 49.56 -60.65
C LEU A 10 -12.30 48.69 -60.30
N GLY A 11 -12.11 48.41 -59.02
CA GLY A 11 -11.25 47.31 -58.57
C GLY A 11 -10.00 47.72 -57.78
N LEU A 12 -10.18 48.18 -56.54
CA LEU A 12 -9.18 47.96 -55.49
C LEU A 12 -9.80 48.04 -54.08
N MET A 13 -10.85 47.25 -53.82
CA MET A 13 -11.19 46.80 -52.47
C MET A 13 -10.55 45.42 -52.29
N ALA A 14 -9.24 45.41 -52.04
CA ALA A 14 -8.56 44.21 -51.59
C ALA A 14 -9.03 43.94 -50.15
N SER A 15 -10.01 43.05 -50.03
CA SER A 15 -10.39 42.39 -48.79
C SER A 15 -9.17 41.69 -48.21
N ILE A 16 -8.53 42.31 -47.21
CA ILE A 16 -7.68 41.59 -46.27
C ILE A 16 -8.60 40.69 -45.44
N ALA A 17 -8.86 39.48 -45.94
CA ALA A 17 -9.36 38.42 -45.08
C ALA A 17 -8.24 38.17 -44.06
N VAL A 18 -8.40 38.72 -42.85
CA VAL A 18 -7.70 38.15 -41.70
C VAL A 18 -8.30 36.76 -41.53
N ASP A 19 -7.51 35.75 -41.85
CA ASP A 19 -7.91 34.37 -41.57
C ASP A 19 -8.30 34.32 -40.09
N ALA A 20 -9.56 33.97 -39.80
CA ALA A 20 -9.97 33.61 -38.46
C ALA A 20 -9.23 32.31 -38.14
N TRP A 21 -7.99 32.46 -37.67
CA TRP A 21 -7.14 31.34 -37.38
C TRP A 21 -7.81 30.60 -36.23
N ALA A 22 -8.34 29.41 -36.55
CA ALA A 22 -8.96 28.58 -35.55
C ALA A 22 -7.88 28.27 -34.50
N ALA A 23 -8.08 28.84 -33.31
CA ALA A 23 -7.19 28.67 -32.18
C ALA A 23 -7.03 27.18 -31.85
N CYS A 24 -8.11 26.40 -32.00
CA CYS A 24 -8.09 24.95 -31.92
C CYS A 24 -8.45 24.34 -33.28
N SER A 25 -7.77 23.28 -33.71
CA SER A 25 -7.76 22.87 -35.13
C SER A 25 -8.63 21.66 -35.50
N SER A 26 -9.25 20.96 -34.54
CA SER A 26 -10.14 19.82 -34.83
C SER A 26 -11.08 19.48 -33.66
N PRO A 27 -12.36 19.91 -33.70
CA PRO A 27 -12.94 20.83 -34.68
C PRO A 27 -12.31 22.23 -34.60
N ALA A 28 -12.38 22.97 -35.71
CA ALA A 28 -11.91 24.34 -35.78
C ALA A 28 -12.76 25.22 -34.85
N ALA A 29 -12.14 25.87 -33.86
CA ALA A 29 -12.84 26.75 -32.93
C ALA A 29 -11.96 27.90 -32.43
N ASN A 30 -12.61 28.97 -31.96
CA ASN A 30 -11.97 30.12 -31.36
C ASN A 30 -11.68 29.86 -29.87
N ALA A 31 -10.72 30.60 -29.30
CA ALA A 31 -10.47 30.57 -27.86
C ALA A 31 -11.75 30.88 -27.07
N GLY A 32 -12.07 30.06 -26.08
CA GLY A 32 -13.26 30.14 -25.24
C GLY A 32 -14.46 29.30 -25.73
N ASP A 33 -14.44 28.83 -26.98
CA ASP A 33 -15.52 27.98 -27.50
C ASP A 33 -15.61 26.66 -26.74
N GLN A 34 -16.83 26.18 -26.51
CA GLN A 34 -17.10 24.88 -25.87
C GLN A 34 -17.66 23.90 -26.89
N SER A 35 -17.19 22.65 -26.85
CA SER A 35 -17.65 21.57 -27.72
C SER A 35 -17.79 20.28 -26.93
N PHE A 36 -18.55 19.31 -27.45
CA PHE A 36 -18.62 17.98 -26.88
C PHE A 36 -17.75 17.03 -27.69
N ASP A 37 -16.76 16.40 -27.05
CA ASP A 37 -15.99 15.33 -27.67
C ASP A 37 -16.76 14.02 -27.53
N SER A 38 -17.40 13.57 -28.62
CA SER A 38 -18.14 12.32 -28.68
C SER A 38 -17.28 11.08 -28.44
N THR A 39 -15.98 11.14 -28.68
CA THR A 39 -15.05 10.02 -28.48
C THR A 39 -14.85 9.76 -26.99
N GLN A 40 -14.71 10.84 -26.22
CA GLN A 40 -14.40 10.79 -24.79
C GLN A 40 -15.65 11.01 -23.92
N SER A 41 -16.78 11.38 -24.52
CA SER A 41 -18.02 11.72 -23.84
C SER A 41 -17.86 12.84 -22.80
N VAL A 42 -17.03 13.84 -23.11
CA VAL A 42 -16.76 14.99 -22.23
C VAL A 42 -17.01 16.32 -22.94
N MET A 43 -17.42 17.32 -22.16
CA MET A 43 -17.40 18.71 -22.61
C MET A 43 -15.95 19.20 -22.61
N VAL A 44 -15.55 19.90 -23.66
CA VAL A 44 -14.22 20.51 -23.85
C VAL A 44 -14.35 22.01 -24.15
N TYR A 45 -13.36 22.82 -23.79
CA TYR A 45 -13.24 24.23 -24.18
C TYR A 45 -11.92 24.50 -24.91
N CYS A 46 -11.89 25.43 -25.84
CA CYS A 46 -10.65 25.84 -26.53
C CYS A 46 -9.91 26.89 -25.68
N ASP A 47 -8.66 26.64 -25.29
CA ASP A 47 -7.86 27.59 -24.46
C ASP A 47 -7.10 28.65 -25.27
N GLY A 48 -7.22 28.63 -26.61
CA GLY A 48 -6.43 29.46 -27.51
C GLY A 48 -5.43 28.66 -28.35
N SER A 49 -5.20 27.39 -28.03
CA SER A 49 -4.35 26.50 -28.83
C SER A 49 -4.82 25.05 -28.80
N ASN A 50 -5.44 24.62 -27.70
CA ASN A 50 -5.82 23.24 -27.42
C ASN A 50 -7.26 23.12 -26.91
N TRP A 51 -7.87 21.97 -27.18
CA TRP A 51 -9.11 21.55 -26.55
C TRP A 51 -8.85 20.97 -25.16
N ILE A 52 -9.46 21.55 -24.13
CA ILE A 52 -9.30 21.22 -22.71
C ILE A 52 -10.61 20.68 -22.13
N SER A 53 -10.60 19.53 -21.47
CA SER A 53 -11.80 18.95 -20.85
C SER A 53 -12.30 19.75 -19.64
N MET A 54 -13.62 19.92 -19.54
CA MET A 54 -14.36 20.56 -18.45
C MET A 54 -14.91 19.56 -17.42
N ALA A 55 -14.61 18.27 -17.53
CA ALA A 55 -15.17 17.22 -16.66
C ALA A 55 -14.75 17.32 -15.17
N GLY A 56 -13.99 18.35 -14.78
CA GLY A 56 -13.62 18.63 -13.40
C GLY A 56 -12.58 17.63 -12.88
N GLY A 57 -11.32 18.07 -12.83
CA GLY A 57 -10.27 17.39 -12.06
C GLY A 57 -9.10 16.80 -12.85
N VAL A 58 -9.09 16.87 -14.18
CA VAL A 58 -8.04 16.27 -15.01
C VAL A 58 -7.88 17.10 -16.28
N SER A 59 -6.70 17.71 -16.47
CA SER A 59 -6.23 18.12 -17.79
C SER A 59 -6.28 16.88 -18.70
N VAL A 60 -7.26 16.83 -19.60
CA VAL A 60 -7.24 15.86 -20.70
C VAL A 60 -6.43 16.53 -21.80
N THR A 61 -5.16 16.15 -21.94
CA THR A 61 -4.44 16.42 -23.17
C THR A 61 -4.93 15.43 -24.21
N ILE A 62 -5.68 15.90 -25.20
CA ILE A 62 -5.98 15.11 -26.40
C ILE A 62 -4.63 14.87 -27.11
N GLY A 63 -4.09 13.65 -26.98
CA GLY A 63 -2.83 13.23 -27.60
C GLY A 63 -1.56 13.33 -26.72
N GLY A 64 -1.67 13.56 -25.41
CA GLY A 64 -0.51 13.66 -24.51
C GLY A 64 -0.74 13.06 -23.11
N THR A 65 0.28 12.40 -22.57
CA THR A 65 0.27 11.63 -21.33
C THR A 65 0.38 12.50 -20.07
N THR A 66 -0.56 13.41 -19.82
CA THR A 66 -0.59 14.13 -18.53
C THR A 66 -1.90 13.84 -17.84
N ASN A 67 -1.98 12.60 -17.32
CA ASN A 67 -2.74 12.10 -16.18
C ASN A 67 -2.82 10.56 -16.22
N VAL A 68 -1.76 9.90 -16.69
CA VAL A 68 -1.58 8.47 -16.48
C VAL A 68 -1.16 8.31 -15.02
N PRO A 69 -1.92 7.60 -14.17
CA PRO A 69 -1.48 7.30 -12.82
C PRO A 69 -0.06 6.73 -12.88
N GLY A 70 0.89 7.32 -12.17
CA GLY A 70 2.28 6.87 -12.19
C GLY A 70 2.41 5.46 -11.60
N GLY A 71 3.33 4.65 -12.09
CA GLY A 71 3.59 3.31 -11.53
C GLY A 71 3.03 2.15 -12.36
N SER A 72 3.34 0.94 -11.92
CA SER A 72 2.97 -0.31 -12.60
C SER A 72 1.55 -0.76 -12.24
N GLY A 73 0.98 -1.64 -13.07
CA GLY A 73 -0.32 -2.25 -12.82
C GLY A 73 -0.42 -2.90 -11.44
N GLY A 74 -1.50 -2.61 -10.72
CA GLY A 74 -1.75 -3.09 -9.36
C GLY A 74 -1.12 -2.26 -8.25
N GLN A 75 -0.23 -1.31 -8.53
CA GLN A 75 0.30 -0.44 -7.48
C GLN A 75 -0.76 0.54 -6.99
N VAL A 76 -0.86 0.70 -5.67
CA VAL A 76 -1.74 1.69 -5.05
C VAL A 76 -1.20 3.09 -5.37
N GLN A 77 -2.08 3.93 -5.90
CA GLN A 77 -1.74 5.29 -6.31
C GLN A 77 -1.77 6.24 -5.11
N TYR A 78 -0.76 7.08 -4.99
CA TYR A 78 -0.68 8.15 -3.98
C TYR A 78 -0.22 9.47 -4.63
N ASN A 79 -0.48 10.59 -3.95
CA ASN A 79 0.06 11.88 -4.36
C ASN A 79 1.54 11.95 -3.99
N ASN A 80 2.41 12.15 -4.99
CA ASN A 80 3.85 12.14 -4.80
C ASN A 80 4.42 13.42 -4.15
N GLY A 81 3.58 14.34 -3.68
CA GLY A 81 3.99 15.61 -3.07
C GLY A 81 4.43 16.68 -4.08
N SER A 82 4.50 16.34 -5.37
CA SER A 82 4.82 17.27 -6.47
C SER A 82 3.59 17.59 -7.34
N GLY A 83 2.39 17.29 -6.83
CA GLY A 83 1.13 17.51 -7.54
C GLY A 83 0.77 16.43 -8.57
N GLY A 84 1.52 15.32 -8.64
CA GLY A 84 1.26 14.20 -9.52
C GLY A 84 0.87 12.92 -8.78
N PHE A 85 0.30 11.97 -9.51
CA PHE A 85 0.06 10.60 -9.03
C PHE A 85 1.30 9.72 -9.23
N ALA A 86 1.61 8.89 -8.24
CA ALA A 86 2.65 7.86 -8.31
C ALA A 86 2.16 6.54 -7.70
N GLY A 87 2.85 5.45 -8.01
CA GLY A 87 2.63 4.12 -7.45
C GLY A 87 3.84 3.65 -6.65
N ASP A 88 3.60 2.85 -5.61
CA ASP A 88 4.66 2.27 -4.77
C ASP A 88 4.74 0.76 -5.05
N SER A 89 5.93 0.26 -5.38
CA SER A 89 6.13 -1.17 -5.66
C SER A 89 5.99 -2.06 -4.43
N GLY A 90 6.14 -1.49 -3.24
CA GLY A 90 5.86 -2.10 -1.95
C GLY A 90 4.41 -1.99 -1.49
N LEU A 91 3.51 -1.33 -2.24
CA LEU A 91 2.06 -1.28 -1.99
C LEU A 91 1.28 -1.72 -3.23
N THR A 92 1.14 -3.04 -3.40
CA THR A 92 0.48 -3.61 -4.59
C THR A 92 -0.85 -4.27 -4.21
N TYR A 93 -1.95 -3.81 -4.82
CA TYR A 93 -3.26 -4.46 -4.82
C TYR A 93 -3.48 -5.21 -6.13
N SER A 94 -3.48 -6.53 -6.06
CA SER A 94 -3.70 -7.40 -7.22
C SER A 94 -4.55 -8.60 -6.84
N SER A 95 -5.55 -8.91 -7.66
CA SER A 95 -6.41 -10.09 -7.49
C SER A 95 -7.06 -10.18 -6.09
N GLY A 96 -7.45 -9.04 -5.52
CA GLY A 96 -8.08 -8.97 -4.18
C GLY A 96 -7.09 -9.01 -3.00
N LEU A 97 -5.79 -9.07 -3.26
CA LEU A 97 -4.73 -9.11 -2.25
C LEU A 97 -3.95 -7.80 -2.22
N LEU A 98 -3.83 -7.22 -1.02
CA LEU A 98 -2.88 -6.14 -0.75
C LEU A 98 -1.56 -6.75 -0.25
N THR A 99 -0.48 -6.50 -0.97
CA THR A 99 0.89 -6.85 -0.56
C THR A 99 1.61 -5.59 -0.09
N VAL A 100 2.16 -5.65 1.13
CA VAL A 100 2.93 -4.55 1.73
C VAL A 100 4.33 -5.02 2.12
N THR A 101 5.35 -4.29 1.69
CA THR A 101 6.74 -4.54 2.08
C THR A 101 7.12 -3.63 3.26
N ASN A 102 7.83 -4.18 4.26
CA ASN A 102 8.38 -3.43 5.42
C ASN A 102 7.33 -2.64 6.23
N VAL A 103 6.27 -3.32 6.70
CA VAL A 103 5.27 -2.70 7.57
C VAL A 103 5.88 -2.31 8.92
N SER A 104 5.85 -1.01 9.25
CA SER A 104 6.11 -0.48 10.60
C SER A 104 4.81 0.06 11.17
N ALA A 105 4.29 -0.59 12.20
CA ALA A 105 2.99 -0.25 12.79
C ALA A 105 3.05 -0.37 14.31
N THR A 106 2.32 0.51 15.02
CA THR A 106 2.14 0.40 16.47
C THR A 106 1.33 -0.85 16.83
N ASN A 107 0.32 -1.17 16.00
CA ASN A 107 -0.56 -2.32 16.20
C ASN A 107 -0.80 -3.01 14.86
N MET A 108 -0.82 -4.35 14.86
CA MET A 108 -1.26 -5.18 13.75
C MET A 108 -2.33 -6.14 14.25
N SER A 109 -3.49 -6.17 13.57
CA SER A 109 -4.56 -7.12 13.84
C SER A 109 -4.77 -7.99 12.62
N ALA A 110 -4.65 -9.30 12.79
CA ALA A 110 -4.88 -10.28 11.74
C ALA A 110 -6.08 -11.15 12.14
N GLY A 111 -7.14 -11.15 11.33
CA GLY A 111 -8.32 -12.01 11.55
C GLY A 111 -8.13 -13.46 11.07
N GLY A 112 -7.02 -13.75 10.37
CA GLY A 112 -6.66 -15.06 9.88
C GLY A 112 -5.28 -15.50 10.36
N ASN A 113 -4.59 -16.30 9.56
CA ASN A 113 -3.27 -16.82 9.90
C ASN A 113 -2.18 -15.74 9.75
N VAL A 114 -1.21 -15.74 10.67
CA VAL A 114 0.05 -14.99 10.54
C VAL A 114 1.16 -16.00 10.29
N THR A 115 1.77 -15.96 9.10
CA THR A 115 2.95 -16.76 8.76
C THR A 115 4.17 -15.84 8.72
N ALA A 116 5.19 -16.15 9.51
CA ALA A 116 6.43 -15.38 9.59
C ALA A 116 7.63 -16.32 9.57
N GLY A 117 8.75 -15.87 8.99
CA GLY A 117 10.02 -16.60 9.10
C GLY A 117 10.60 -16.57 10.52
N ALA A 118 10.33 -15.49 11.26
CA ALA A 118 10.67 -15.34 12.67
C ALA A 118 9.70 -14.36 13.35
N PHE A 119 9.47 -14.54 14.65
CA PHE A 119 8.75 -13.59 15.51
C PHE A 119 9.75 -12.98 16.50
N TYR A 120 9.93 -11.66 16.45
CA TYR A 120 10.76 -10.92 17.39
C TYR A 120 9.85 -10.07 18.29
N GLY A 121 9.68 -10.49 19.54
CA GLY A 121 8.81 -9.83 20.51
C GLY A 121 8.94 -10.47 21.90
N ASP A 122 8.33 -9.86 22.91
CA ASP A 122 8.35 -10.36 24.31
C ASP A 122 7.32 -11.49 24.56
N GLY A 123 6.34 -11.65 23.67
CA GLY A 123 5.33 -12.71 23.71
C GLY A 123 4.36 -12.63 24.90
N SER A 124 4.42 -11.58 25.72
CA SER A 124 3.71 -11.47 27.01
C SER A 124 2.18 -11.51 26.89
N HIS A 125 1.65 -11.25 25.69
CA HIS A 125 0.22 -11.22 25.38
C HIS A 125 -0.20 -12.26 24.33
N LEU A 126 0.67 -13.24 24.00
CA LEU A 126 0.29 -14.39 23.17
C LEU A 126 -0.63 -15.31 23.99
N THR A 127 -1.93 -15.12 23.82
CA THR A 127 -3.00 -15.87 24.48
C THR A 127 -3.82 -16.64 23.45
N GLY A 128 -4.66 -17.59 23.88
CA GLY A 128 -5.49 -18.37 22.96
C GLY A 128 -4.71 -19.38 22.10
N VAL A 129 -3.46 -19.65 22.46
CA VAL A 129 -2.63 -20.75 21.95
C VAL A 129 -3.35 -22.06 22.34
N GLY A 130 -3.95 -22.73 21.35
CA GLY A 130 -4.90 -23.84 21.48
C GLY A 130 -4.32 -25.12 22.10
N ALA A 131 -5.20 -26.08 22.38
CA ALA A 131 -4.78 -27.37 22.94
C ALA A 131 -3.95 -28.17 21.92
N GLY A 132 -2.74 -28.57 22.32
CA GLY A 132 -1.77 -29.21 21.41
C GLY A 132 -0.85 -28.22 20.69
N ASP A 133 -0.99 -26.92 20.95
CA ASP A 133 -0.10 -25.91 20.40
C ASP A 133 1.32 -26.13 20.90
N ARG A 134 2.16 -26.37 19.91
CA ARG A 134 3.52 -26.81 20.06
C ARG A 134 4.38 -25.59 19.74
N ILE A 135 5.07 -25.02 20.73
CA ILE A 135 6.20 -24.13 20.43
C ILE A 135 7.30 -25.06 19.90
N VAL A 136 7.37 -25.20 18.57
CA VAL A 136 8.34 -26.06 17.91
C VAL A 136 9.62 -25.27 17.64
N SER A 137 10.76 -25.82 18.07
CA SER A 137 12.07 -25.39 17.60
C SER A 137 12.78 -26.60 17.00
N GLY A 138 12.75 -26.71 15.67
CA GLY A 138 13.22 -27.90 14.96
C GLY A 138 12.48 -29.16 15.40
N SER A 139 13.21 -30.14 15.96
CA SER A 139 12.63 -31.41 16.43
C SER A 139 12.08 -31.36 17.86
N VAL A 140 12.37 -30.29 18.62
CA VAL A 140 11.97 -30.14 20.03
C VAL A 140 10.72 -29.28 20.13
N SER A 141 9.91 -29.54 21.16
CA SER A 141 8.83 -28.62 21.54
C SER A 141 8.57 -28.49 23.01
N ALA A 142 7.95 -27.37 23.38
CA ALA A 142 7.17 -27.22 24.60
C ALA A 142 5.67 -27.14 24.28
N ILE A 143 4.85 -27.81 25.10
CA ILE A 143 3.39 -27.82 25.00
C ILE A 143 2.81 -27.51 26.39
N ALA A 144 1.96 -26.50 26.50
CA ALA A 144 1.16 -26.27 27.70
C ALA A 144 -0.15 -27.06 27.58
N GLN A 145 -0.31 -28.11 28.39
CA GLN A 145 -1.49 -28.97 28.36
C GLN A 145 -2.57 -28.45 29.30
N GLN A 146 -3.58 -27.78 28.74
CA GLN A 146 -4.66 -27.17 29.52
C GLN A 146 -5.45 -28.18 30.36
N SER A 147 -5.64 -29.41 29.86
CA SER A 147 -6.41 -30.45 30.54
C SER A 147 -5.71 -31.03 31.78
N THR A 148 -4.39 -30.94 31.85
CA THR A 148 -3.58 -31.48 32.96
C THR A 148 -2.87 -30.40 33.76
N GLY A 149 -2.86 -29.16 33.28
CA GLY A 149 -2.08 -28.06 33.85
C GLY A 149 -0.56 -28.24 33.73
N MET A 150 -0.08 -29.20 32.94
CA MET A 150 1.34 -29.53 32.81
C MET A 150 1.99 -28.81 31.61
N VAL A 151 3.30 -28.56 31.71
CA VAL A 151 4.15 -28.21 30.55
C VAL A 151 4.96 -29.43 30.14
N SER A 152 4.73 -29.94 28.94
CA SER A 152 5.45 -31.08 28.38
C SER A 152 6.51 -30.62 27.40
N VAL A 153 7.75 -31.02 27.63
CA VAL A 153 8.88 -30.78 26.72
C VAL A 153 9.24 -32.09 26.03
N SER A 154 9.30 -32.12 24.69
CA SER A 154 9.54 -33.35 23.93
C SER A 154 11.01 -33.80 23.92
N GLY A 155 11.89 -33.03 24.54
CA GLY A 155 13.31 -33.33 24.73
C GLY A 155 13.71 -33.10 26.18
N THR A 156 14.98 -32.77 26.42
CA THR A 156 15.46 -32.47 27.76
C THR A 156 14.93 -31.12 28.24
N LEU A 157 14.27 -31.12 29.40
CA LEU A 157 14.00 -29.90 30.17
C LEU A 157 15.22 -29.60 31.04
N ALA A 158 16.03 -28.62 30.64
CA ALA A 158 17.12 -28.12 31.46
C ALA A 158 16.60 -27.09 32.47
N LEU A 159 16.84 -27.34 33.75
CA LEU A 159 16.53 -26.42 34.84
C LEU A 159 17.86 -25.91 35.41
N ASN A 160 18.21 -24.67 35.07
CA ASN A 160 19.46 -24.07 35.53
C ASN A 160 19.25 -23.43 36.91
N ASN A 161 20.33 -23.37 37.70
CA ASN A 161 20.32 -22.74 39.03
C ASN A 161 19.41 -23.43 40.06
N THR A 162 19.17 -24.74 39.92
CA THR A 162 18.45 -25.48 40.95
C THR A 162 19.36 -25.80 42.13
N GLY A 163 18.98 -25.40 43.33
CA GLY A 163 19.63 -25.86 44.56
C GLY A 163 19.43 -27.37 44.77
N SER A 164 20.35 -27.99 45.51
CA SER A 164 20.25 -29.39 45.93
C SER A 164 19.77 -29.43 47.38
N GLU A 165 18.60 -30.00 47.62
CA GLU A 165 18.09 -30.17 48.98
C GLU A 165 17.67 -31.59 49.28
N THR A 166 18.05 -32.02 50.48
CA THR A 166 17.51 -33.18 51.16
C THR A 166 16.06 -32.88 51.54
N CYS A 167 15.14 -33.71 51.08
CA CYS A 167 13.73 -33.60 51.39
C CYS A 167 13.27 -34.80 52.22
N ASP A 168 12.15 -34.66 52.92
CA ASP A 168 11.51 -35.81 53.54
C ASP A 168 11.02 -36.81 52.47
N ALA A 169 10.69 -38.02 52.91
CA ALA A 169 10.27 -39.11 52.02
C ALA A 169 8.99 -38.80 51.24
N ALA A 170 8.14 -37.88 51.71
CA ALA A 170 6.90 -37.52 51.04
C ALA A 170 7.13 -36.63 49.80
N HIS A 171 8.30 -35.98 49.72
CA HIS A 171 8.64 -35.04 48.66
C HIS A 171 9.84 -35.46 47.80
N ALA A 172 10.38 -36.67 47.98
CA ALA A 172 11.49 -37.19 47.19
C ALA A 172 11.17 -37.15 45.68
N TYR A 173 12.14 -36.70 44.86
CA TYR A 173 12.02 -36.53 43.40
C TYR A 173 10.98 -35.51 42.91
N SER A 174 10.42 -34.68 43.80
CA SER A 174 9.59 -33.54 43.40
C SER A 174 10.42 -32.30 43.04
N LEU A 175 9.92 -31.49 42.11
CA LEU A 175 10.35 -30.10 41.96
C LEU A 175 9.59 -29.25 42.98
N ARG A 176 10.31 -28.51 43.82
CA ARG A 176 9.71 -27.57 44.77
C ARG A 176 10.42 -26.23 44.78
N ILE A 177 9.73 -25.18 45.24
CA ILE A 177 10.38 -23.94 45.64
C ILE A 177 10.84 -24.11 47.08
N ASN A 178 12.13 -24.03 47.34
CA ASN A 178 12.60 -24.07 48.73
C ASN A 178 12.11 -22.81 49.48
N PRO A 179 11.52 -22.98 50.69
CA PRO A 179 10.97 -21.85 51.44
C PRO A 179 12.02 -20.82 51.90
N THR A 180 13.30 -21.20 51.97
CA THR A 180 14.41 -20.35 52.47
C THR A 180 15.14 -19.62 51.34
N THR A 181 15.64 -20.32 50.34
CA THR A 181 16.42 -19.84 49.19
C THR A 181 15.57 -19.32 48.05
N LYS A 182 14.26 -19.63 48.04
CA LYS A 182 13.31 -19.26 46.97
C LYS A 182 13.69 -19.76 45.57
N MET A 183 14.62 -20.72 45.48
CA MET A 183 15.00 -21.35 44.22
C MET A 183 14.13 -22.59 43.96
N VAL A 184 13.93 -22.91 42.67
CA VAL A 184 13.41 -24.21 42.24
C VAL A 184 14.46 -25.26 42.51
N GLN A 185 14.07 -26.40 43.07
CA GLN A 185 15.00 -27.44 43.45
C GLN A 185 14.40 -28.81 43.22
N MET A 186 15.27 -29.77 42.91
CA MET A 186 14.90 -31.17 42.82
C MET A 186 15.21 -31.85 44.15
N CYS A 187 14.17 -32.34 44.81
CA CYS A 187 14.31 -33.13 46.01
C CYS A 187 15.02 -34.45 45.70
N ARG A 188 16.11 -34.74 46.42
CA ARG A 188 16.78 -36.05 46.36
C ARG A 188 16.55 -36.79 47.68
N PRO A 189 16.43 -38.13 47.65
CA PRO A 189 16.42 -38.94 48.87
C PRO A 189 17.73 -38.80 49.65
#